data_AF-A0A2H9M398-F1
#
_entry.id   AF-A0A2H9M398-F1
#
_cell.length_a   1.000
_cell.length_b   1.000
_cell.length_c   1.000
_cell.angle_alpha   90.00
_cell.angle_beta   90.00
_cell.angle_gamma   90.00
#
_symmetry.space_group_name_H-M   'P 1'
#
loop_
_entity.id
_entity.type
_entity.pdbx_description
1 polymer ?
#
loop_
_entity_poly.entity_id
_entity_poly.type
_entity_poly.pdbx_seq_one_letter_code
_entity_poly.pdbx_strand_id
1 'polypeptide(L)' 'MKKNIVETKEKKASYLMVPIKIFGNRKIGVLESLVEYLKDKENMRFSKIAKTLDRHYNTIRTSYVKAKEKKGGDKK' A
#
# COMPACT_ATOMS: atom_id res chain seq x y z
N MET A 1 -18.79 -33.65 -24.10
CA MET A 1 -18.66 -32.21 -23.78
C MET A 1 -17.47 -32.04 -22.85
N LYS A 2 -16.47 -31.26 -23.24
CA LYS A 2 -15.18 -31.15 -22.52
C LYS A 2 -15.40 -30.42 -21.18
N LYS A 3 -15.14 -31.10 -20.06
CA LYS A 3 -15.04 -30.46 -18.73
C LYS A 3 -13.72 -29.69 -18.71
N ASN A 4 -13.78 -28.36 -18.80
CA ASN A 4 -12.64 -27.50 -18.50
C ASN A 4 -12.47 -27.47 -16.99
N ILE A 5 -11.55 -28.30 -16.47
CA ILE A 5 -11.09 -28.23 -15.09
C ILE A 5 -10.20 -27.00 -15.01
N VAL A 6 -10.75 -25.88 -14.55
CA VAL A 6 -9.97 -24.69 -14.24
C VAL A 6 -9.22 -25.01 -12.94
N GLU A 7 -7.94 -25.38 -13.05
CA GLU A 7 -7.04 -25.53 -11.91
C GLU A 7 -6.93 -24.20 -11.17
N THR A 8 -7.70 -24.05 -10.10
CA THR A 8 -7.52 -22.96 -9.15
C THR A 8 -6.25 -23.23 -8.35
N LYS A 9 -5.13 -22.63 -8.76
CA LYS A 9 -3.90 -22.57 -7.96
C LYS A 9 -4.24 -22.01 -6.58
N GLU A 10 -4.07 -22.82 -5.54
CA GLU A 10 -4.23 -22.41 -4.15
C GLU A 10 -3.33 -21.20 -3.86
N LYS A 11 -3.96 -20.05 -3.63
CA LYS A 11 -3.25 -18.79 -3.34
C LYS A 11 -2.77 -18.87 -1.90
N LYS A 12 -1.50 -19.24 -1.67
CA LYS A 12 -0.89 -19.19 -0.33
C LYS A 12 -1.06 -17.80 0.27
N ALA A 13 -1.62 -17.73 1.48
CA ALA A 13 -1.72 -16.50 2.22
C ALA A 13 -0.32 -15.97 2.53
N SER A 14 0.04 -14.83 1.95
CA SER A 14 1.28 -14.12 2.26
C SER A 14 0.96 -12.97 3.21
N TYR A 15 1.59 -12.98 4.39
CA TYR A 15 1.49 -11.87 5.33
C TYR A 15 2.54 -10.81 5.03
N LEU A 16 2.17 -9.55 5.25
CA LEU A 16 3.05 -8.40 5.19
C LEU A 16 3.25 -7.89 6.61
N MET A 17 4.48 -7.97 7.12
CA MET A 17 4.79 -7.42 8.44
C MET A 17 5.02 -5.91 8.33
N VAL A 18 4.32 -5.15 9.17
CA VAL A 18 4.41 -3.70 9.21
C VAL A 18 4.73 -3.25 10.63
N PRO A 19 5.82 -2.48 10.86
CA PRO A 19 6.16 -2.01 12.20
C PRO A 19 5.09 -1.05 12.75
N ILE A 20 4.57 -1.31 13.96
CA ILE A 20 3.52 -0.46 14.57
C ILE A 20 3.95 1.02 14.72
N LYS A 21 5.25 1.27 14.87
CA LYS A 21 5.83 2.61 15.03
C LYS A 21 5.54 3.56 13.87
N ILE A 22 5.22 3.07 12.67
CA ILE A 22 4.92 3.95 11.53
C ILE A 22 3.63 4.76 11.74
N PHE A 23 2.75 4.28 12.63
CA PHE A 23 1.49 4.94 12.99
C PHE A 23 1.62 5.88 14.20
N GLY A 24 2.84 6.12 14.69
CA GLY A 24 3.09 6.96 15.87
C GLY A 24 2.81 8.45 15.65
N ASN A 25 2.94 8.95 14.41
CA ASN A 25 2.69 10.36 14.11
C ASN A 25 1.19 10.61 13.89
N ARG A 26 0.52 11.19 14.90
CA ARG A 26 -0.93 11.48 14.86
C ARG A 26 -1.34 12.55 13.84
N LYS A 27 -0.40 13.33 13.29
CA LYS A 27 -0.69 14.29 12.21
C LYS A 27 -0.89 13.60 10.86
N ILE A 28 -0.35 12.39 10.71
CA ILE A 28 -0.40 11.59 9.48
C ILE A 28 -1.47 10.51 9.66
N GLY A 29 -2.35 10.38 8.67
CA GLY A 29 -3.39 9.37 8.69
C GLY A 29 -2.82 7.96 8.59
N VAL A 30 -3.53 6.96 9.13
CA VAL A 30 -3.08 5.56 9.14
C VAL A 30 -2.73 5.07 7.72
N LEU A 31 -3.59 5.35 6.73
CA LEU A 31 -3.35 4.95 5.35
C LEU A 31 -2.15 5.71 4.73
N GLU A 32 -1.98 6.98 5.06
CA GLU A 32 -0.88 7.82 4.58
C GLU A 32 0.46 7.25 5.09
N SER A 33 0.56 6.97 6.39
CA SER A 33 1.73 6.34 7.01
C SER A 33 2.03 4.97 6.41
N LEU A 34 1.01 4.13 6.21
CA LEU A 34 1.18 2.81 5.63
C LEU A 34 1.68 2.90 4.19
N VAL A 35 1.05 3.71 3.35
CA VAL A 35 1.42 3.86 1.94
C VAL A 35 2.84 4.42 1.80
N GLU A 36 3.20 5.40 2.62
CA GLU A 36 4.57 5.94 2.64
C GLU A 36 5.60 4.85 3.01
N TYR A 37 5.33 4.06 4.06
CA TYR A 37 6.21 2.96 4.45
C TYR A 37 6.38 1.94 3.31
N LEU A 38 5.27 1.53 2.68
CA LEU A 38 5.32 0.57 1.57
C LEU A 38 6.03 1.12 0.34
N LYS A 39 5.93 2.43 0.10
CA LYS A 39 6.60 3.06 -1.02
C LYS A 39 8.10 3.25 -0.77
N ASP A 40 8.48 3.76 0.39
CA ASP A 40 9.85 4.23 0.65
C ASP A 40 10.73 3.21 1.38
N LYS A 41 10.13 2.35 2.21
CA LYS A 41 10.87 1.33 2.97
C LYS A 41 10.80 -0.03 2.27
N GLU A 42 9.63 -0.41 1.75
CA GLU A 42 9.46 -1.66 1.00
C GLU A 42 9.65 -1.50 -0.52
N ASN A 43 9.95 -0.29 -1.01
CA ASN A 43 10.19 0.03 -2.42
C ASN A 43 9.07 -0.43 -3.39
N MET A 44 7.83 -0.53 -2.92
CA MET A 44 6.73 -1.03 -3.74
C MET A 44 6.27 0.01 -4.78
N ARG A 45 5.89 -0.48 -5.96
CA ARG A 45 5.20 0.35 -6.96
C ARG A 45 3.78 0.68 -6.49
N PHE A 46 3.28 1.88 -6.77
CA PHE A 46 1.92 2.28 -6.41
C PHE A 46 0.84 1.31 -6.95
N SER A 47 1.03 0.78 -8.16
CA SER A 47 0.13 -0.24 -8.72
C SER A 47 0.13 -1.55 -7.93
N LYS A 48 1.28 -1.95 -7.35
CA LYS A 48 1.37 -3.11 -6.45
C LYS A 48 0.67 -2.81 -5.13
N ILE A 49 0.94 -1.64 -4.53
CA ILE A 49 0.31 -1.21 -3.26
C ILE A 49 -1.22 -1.16 -3.41
N ALA A 50 -1.73 -0.61 -4.52
CA ALA A 50 -3.16 -0.56 -4.83
C ALA A 50 -3.80 -1.96 -4.84
N LYS A 51 -3.16 -2.92 -5.50
CA LYS A 51 -3.61 -4.32 -5.53
C LYS A 51 -3.49 -5.01 -4.16
N THR A 52 -2.42 -4.75 -3.42
CA THR A 52 -2.19 -5.36 -2.10
C THR A 52 -3.18 -4.87 -1.04
N LEU A 53 -3.49 -3.58 -1.05
CA LEU A 53 -4.41 -2.96 -0.09
C LEU A 53 -5.87 -2.94 -0.54
N ASP A 54 -6.14 -3.46 -1.75
CA ASP A 54 -7.44 -3.40 -2.41
C ASP A 54 -8.01 -1.96 -2.41
N ARG A 55 -7.23 -1.04 -2.98
CA ARG A 55 -7.58 0.38 -3.08
C ARG A 55 -7.30 0.90 -4.48
N HIS A 56 -8.05 1.93 -4.87
CA HIS A 56 -7.82 2.60 -6.14
C HIS A 56 -6.44 3.25 -6.20
N TYR A 57 -5.81 3.22 -7.39
CA TYR A 57 -4.48 3.80 -7.62
C TYR A 57 -4.39 5.27 -7.18
N ASN A 58 -5.42 6.07 -7.49
CA ASN A 58 -5.46 7.48 -7.11
C ASN A 58 -5.49 7.66 -5.58
N THR A 59 -6.19 6.79 -4.86
CA THR A 59 -6.23 6.83 -3.38
C THR A 59 -4.83 6.60 -2.81
N ILE A 60 -4.10 5.62 -3.35
CA ILE A 60 -2.71 5.34 -2.94
C ILE A 60 -1.82 6.55 -3.24
N ARG A 61 -1.86 7.09 -4.46
CA ARG A 61 -1.04 8.24 -4.86
C ARG A 61 -1.34 9.47 -3.99
N THR A 62 -2.61 9.82 -3.79
CA THR A 62 -3.00 10.96 -2.96
C THR A 62 -2.60 10.77 -1.51
N SER A 63 -2.72 9.56 -0.96
CA SER A 63 -2.29 9.27 0.42
C SER A 63 -0.77 9.44 0.58
N TYR A 64 0.02 9.00 -0.40
CA TYR A 64 1.46 9.21 -0.41
C TYR A 64 1.83 10.70 -0.44
N VAL A 65 1.21 11.47 -1.35
CA VAL A 65 1.46 12.92 -1.47
C VAL A 65 1.13 13.64 -0.16
N LYS A 66 -0.05 13.38 0.42
CA LYS A 66 -0.45 13.96 1.72
C LYS A 66 0.51 13.59 2.85
N ALA A 67 1.00 12.35 2.88
CA ALA A 67 2.01 11.93 3.86
C ALA A 67 3.28 12.79 3.76
N LYS A 68 3.75 13.06 2.54
CA LYS A 68 4.94 13.89 2.28
C LYS A 68 4.71 15.35 2.64
N GLU A 69 3.59 15.92 2.24
CA GLU A 69 3.22 17.30 2.59
C GLU A 69 3.18 17.51 4.11
N LYS A 70 2.55 16.57 4.84
CA LYS A 70 2.43 16.63 6.31
C LYS A 70 3.76 16.43 7.05
N LYS A 71 4.77 15.83 6.42
CA LYS A 71 6.13 15.71 6.96
C LYS A 71 7.02 16.92 6.68
N GLY A 72 6.53 17.91 5.93
CA GLY A 72 7.31 19.07 5.51
C GLY A 72 8.09 18.85 4.21
N GLY A 73 7.66 17.90 3.36
CA GLY A 73 8.22 17.75 2.02
C GLY A 73 7.83 18.95 1.15
N ASP A 74 8.83 19.68 0.66
CA ASP A 74 8.68 20.85 -0.20
C ASP A 74 7.76 20.54 -1.39
N LYS A 75 6.83 21.47 -1.66
CA LYS A 75 6.05 21.50 -2.89
C LYS A 75 7.04 21.72 -4.05
N LYS A 76 7.39 20.65 -4.76
CA LYS A 76 8.03 20.77 -6.08
C LYS A 76 6.98 21.00 -7.15
#